data_AF-A0A7X6V9U4-F1
#
_entry.id   AF-A0A7X6V9U4-F1
#
_cell.length_a   1.000
_cell.length_b   1.000
_cell.length_c   1.000
_cell.angle_alpha   90.00
_cell.angle_beta   90.00
_cell.angle_gamma   90.00
#
_symmetry.space_group_name_H-M   'P 1'
#
loop_
_entity.id
_entity.type
_entity.pdbx_description
1 polymer ?
#
loop_
_entity_poly.entity_id
_entity_poly.type
_entity_poly.pdbx_seq_one_letter_code
_entity_poly.pdbx_strand_id
1 'polypeptide(L)'
;MKTRNKNRGFTLVELIMVIAILSILSSLAISKYSSIQQKSAKKLSASNQLRITQAVETFLIANEGGLDKLDALIDYGTADVSAPANTFNGQFAGKYGESLNSPSSVGGIYRGPKGTSATDDIFRKNSGLSPDLAKVLCVYYPTADEIKALKLLGLERVTRAWTDPATSPDDSSVRGEDGSYVMLENGMDPSASSAIITSNVAGRALAAINIAFGHSATEIEKRSEYKRGVRIYQEMGADVTITDEINNYSEPSDAQSVGVLLAFGLGESSSIIGSSNGGIATVPTCEFLDKKYYRNYILLIRLNRPASGYGTATAEFAGVLDPLGNTIKFAKFSID
;
A
#
# COMPACT_ATOMS: atom_id res chain seq x y z
N MET A 1 36.48 71.18 4.29
CA MET A 1 35.06 71.38 4.65
C MET A 1 34.42 69.99 4.73
N LYS A 2 34.13 69.47 5.94
CA LYS A 2 33.65 68.09 6.16
C LYS A 2 32.12 68.09 6.18
N THR A 3 31.48 67.49 5.18
CA THR A 3 30.03 67.34 5.10
C THR A 3 29.56 66.28 6.11
N ARG A 4 28.69 66.65 7.06
CA ARG A 4 28.08 65.70 8.01
C ARG A 4 26.94 64.96 7.29
N ASN A 5 27.10 63.65 7.08
CA ASN A 5 26.01 62.78 6.66
C ASN A 5 24.94 62.73 7.76
N LYS A 6 23.70 63.13 7.42
CA LYS A 6 22.52 62.97 8.28
C LYS A 6 22.04 61.53 8.15
N ASN A 7 22.42 60.68 9.11
CA ASN A 7 21.80 59.37 9.26
C ASN A 7 20.38 59.58 9.79
N ARG A 8 19.38 59.47 8.91
CA ARG A 8 17.97 59.46 9.31
C ARG A 8 17.67 58.13 10.00
N GLY A 9 17.39 58.18 11.30
CA GLY A 9 16.95 57.01 12.07
C GLY A 9 15.53 56.61 11.71
N PHE A 10 15.24 55.31 11.78
CA PHE A 10 13.91 54.74 11.55
C PHE A 10 12.95 55.20 12.65
N THR A 11 11.71 55.56 12.30
CA THR A 11 10.71 55.93 13.30
C THR A 11 10.02 54.68 13.88
N LEU A 12 9.60 54.76 15.14
CA LEU A 12 8.82 53.67 15.78
C LEU A 12 7.51 53.42 15.01
N VAL A 13 6.90 54.49 14.48
CA VAL A 13 5.66 54.42 13.69
C VAL A 13 5.85 53.65 12.38
N GLU A 14 6.98 53.82 11.69
CA GLU A 14 7.28 53.03 10.48
C GLU A 14 7.41 51.54 10.80
N LEU A 15 8.04 51.19 11.92
CA LEU A 15 8.19 49.79 12.30
C LEU A 15 6.85 49.13 12.63
N ILE A 16 5.98 49.80 13.40
CA ILE A 16 4.66 49.25 13.77
C ILE A 16 3.74 49.10 12.55
N MET A 17 3.84 50.00 11.56
CA MET A 17 3.05 49.91 10.33
C MET A 17 3.50 48.71 9.48
N VAL A 18 4.80 48.46 9.40
CA VAL A 18 5.35 47.31 8.65
C VAL A 18 4.89 45.98 9.26
N ILE A 19 5.02 45.79 10.58
CA ILE A 19 4.57 44.54 11.22
C ILE A 19 3.05 44.36 11.12
N ALA A 20 2.27 45.44 11.12
CA ALA A 20 0.83 45.39 10.94
C ALA A 20 0.43 44.94 9.51
N ILE A 21 1.12 45.43 8.48
CA ILE A 21 0.88 44.97 7.10
C ILE A 21 1.35 43.51 6.93
N LEU A 22 2.51 43.16 7.48
CA LEU A 22 3.06 41.80 7.41
C LEU A 22 2.15 40.77 8.10
N SER A 23 1.50 41.13 9.22
CA SER A 23 0.59 40.21 9.93
C SER A 23 -0.66 39.91 9.11
N ILE A 24 -1.25 40.92 8.46
CA ILE A 24 -2.41 40.75 7.57
C ILE A 24 -2.05 39.88 6.36
N LEU A 25 -0.92 40.17 5.70
CA LEU A 25 -0.46 39.40 4.54
C LEU A 25 -0.14 37.95 4.92
N SER A 26 0.52 37.72 6.06
CA SER A 26 0.87 36.38 6.52
C SER A 26 -0.36 35.53 6.80
N SER A 27 -1.40 36.11 7.41
CA SER A 27 -2.66 35.40 7.69
C SER A 27 -3.32 34.87 6.41
N LEU A 28 -3.41 35.70 5.37
CA LEU A 28 -3.98 35.30 4.08
C LEU A 28 -3.10 34.29 3.33
N ALA A 29 -1.78 34.44 3.40
CA ALA A 29 -0.83 33.55 2.74
C ALA A 29 -0.88 32.12 3.31
N ILE A 30 -0.96 31.95 4.64
CA ILE A 30 -0.98 30.65 5.31
C ILE A 30 -2.16 29.78 4.83
N SER A 31 -3.36 30.38 4.77
CA SER A 31 -4.57 29.65 4.36
C SER A 31 -4.50 29.15 2.91
N LYS A 32 -3.98 29.96 1.99
CA LYS A 32 -3.84 29.59 0.57
C LYS A 32 -2.71 28.57 0.35
N TYR A 33 -1.60 28.72 1.06
CA TYR A 33 -0.42 27.88 0.87
C TYR A 33 -0.70 26.39 1.13
N SER A 34 -1.45 26.05 2.19
CA SER A 34 -1.81 24.66 2.49
C SER A 34 -2.56 23.98 1.34
N SER A 35 -3.56 24.66 0.76
CA SER A 35 -4.35 24.11 -0.36
C SER A 35 -3.53 23.87 -1.63
N ILE A 36 -2.59 24.77 -1.94
CA ILE A 36 -1.72 24.67 -3.12
C ILE A 36 -0.74 23.51 -2.96
N GLN A 37 -0.18 23.33 -1.77
CA GLN A 37 0.70 22.20 -1.48
C GLN A 37 -0.03 20.86 -1.63
N GLN A 38 -1.24 20.74 -1.09
CA GLN A 38 -2.03 19.51 -1.23
C GLN A 38 -2.36 19.19 -2.70
N LYS A 39 -2.77 20.19 -3.49
CA LYS A 39 -3.03 19.99 -4.93
C LYS A 39 -1.76 19.59 -5.69
N SER A 40 -0.63 20.20 -5.36
CA SER A 40 0.66 19.89 -6.00
C SER A 40 1.13 18.49 -5.66
N ALA A 41 1.02 18.07 -4.40
CA ALA A 41 1.35 16.73 -3.94
C ALA A 41 0.49 15.65 -4.63
N LYS A 42 -0.82 15.89 -4.80
CA LYS A 42 -1.71 14.98 -5.55
C LYS A 42 -1.30 14.85 -7.02
N LYS A 43 -0.98 15.98 -7.68
CA LYS A 43 -0.46 15.97 -9.07
C LYS A 43 0.85 15.21 -9.19
N LEU A 44 1.76 15.42 -8.23
CA LEU A 44 3.02 14.69 -8.16
C LEU A 44 2.78 13.20 -7.97
N SER A 45 1.85 12.82 -7.09
CA SER A 45 1.51 11.41 -6.87
C SER A 45 0.99 10.73 -8.14
N ALA A 46 0.07 11.37 -8.86
CA ALA A 46 -0.42 10.85 -10.15
C ALA A 46 0.68 10.74 -11.21
N SER A 47 1.62 11.69 -11.23
CA SER A 47 2.80 11.65 -12.12
C SER A 47 3.75 10.50 -11.75
N ASN A 48 4.00 10.31 -10.45
CA ASN A 48 4.83 9.22 -9.93
C ASN A 48 4.22 7.87 -10.25
N GLN A 49 2.91 7.69 -10.05
CA GLN A 49 2.21 6.45 -10.43
C GLN A 49 2.43 6.11 -11.91
N LEU A 50 2.26 7.07 -12.82
CA LEU A 50 2.49 6.85 -14.26
C LEU A 50 3.94 6.44 -14.55
N ARG A 51 4.91 7.12 -13.93
CA ARG A 51 6.33 6.79 -14.08
C ARG A 51 6.65 5.39 -13.57
N ILE A 52 6.07 5.01 -12.43
CA ILE A 52 6.24 3.68 -11.85
C ILE A 52 5.63 2.62 -12.75
N THR A 53 4.41 2.83 -13.26
CA THR A 53 3.76 1.93 -14.23
C THR A 53 4.68 1.67 -15.42
N GLN A 54 5.19 2.72 -16.06
CA GLN A 54 6.09 2.60 -17.22
C GLN A 54 7.40 1.90 -16.87
N ALA A 55 7.98 2.19 -15.70
CA ALA A 55 9.21 1.56 -15.24
C ALA A 55 9.02 0.06 -14.96
N VAL A 56 7.93 -0.32 -14.30
CA VAL A 56 7.59 -1.72 -14.01
C VAL A 56 7.35 -2.49 -15.31
N GLU A 57 6.58 -1.94 -16.25
CA GLU A 57 6.37 -2.56 -17.57
C GLU A 57 7.69 -2.76 -18.33
N THR A 58 8.54 -1.73 -18.36
CA THR A 58 9.86 -1.81 -19.01
C THR A 58 10.74 -2.86 -18.34
N PHE A 59 10.72 -2.90 -17.00
CA PHE A 59 11.48 -3.86 -16.22
C PHE A 59 11.05 -5.31 -16.49
N LEU A 60 9.74 -5.57 -16.54
CA LEU A 60 9.18 -6.89 -16.81
C LEU A 60 9.50 -7.39 -18.22
N ILE A 61 9.55 -6.49 -19.21
CA ILE A 61 9.96 -6.82 -20.58
C ILE A 61 11.48 -7.08 -20.66
N ALA A 62 12.27 -6.28 -19.96
CA ALA A 62 13.74 -6.40 -20.00
C ALA A 62 14.28 -7.57 -19.16
N ASN A 63 13.55 -7.99 -18.13
CA ASN A 63 13.93 -9.03 -17.19
C ASN A 63 12.75 -9.99 -17.01
N GLU A 64 12.61 -10.94 -17.92
CA GLU A 64 11.61 -12.00 -17.80
C GLU A 64 11.81 -12.75 -16.48
N GLY A 65 10.77 -12.75 -15.63
CA GLY A 65 10.83 -13.35 -14.30
C GLY A 65 11.72 -12.60 -13.29
N GLY A 66 12.11 -11.35 -13.57
CA GLY A 66 13.03 -10.58 -12.73
C GLY A 66 12.40 -9.95 -11.47
N LEU A 67 11.07 -10.02 -11.31
CA LEU A 67 10.34 -9.45 -10.19
C LEU A 67 10.41 -10.38 -8.96
N ASP A 68 11.61 -10.71 -8.48
CA ASP A 68 11.88 -11.70 -7.42
C ASP A 68 11.20 -11.39 -6.09
N LYS A 69 11.28 -10.14 -5.65
CA LYS A 69 10.89 -9.67 -4.31
C LYS A 69 10.07 -8.39 -4.34
N LEU A 70 9.01 -8.36 -3.53
CA LEU A 70 8.15 -7.19 -3.21
C LEU A 70 7.59 -7.29 -1.78
N ASP A 71 7.05 -6.20 -1.25
CA ASP A 71 6.42 -6.20 0.09
C ASP A 71 5.02 -6.83 0.06
N ALA A 72 4.74 -7.75 0.98
CA ALA A 72 3.48 -8.50 1.05
C ALA A 72 2.30 -7.69 1.62
N LEU A 73 2.56 -6.53 2.24
CA LEU A 73 1.58 -5.71 2.98
C LEU A 73 0.78 -6.49 4.05
N ILE A 74 1.35 -7.59 4.53
CA ILE A 74 0.79 -8.50 5.51
C ILE A 74 1.82 -8.71 6.62
N ASP A 75 1.31 -8.86 7.84
CA ASP A 75 2.09 -9.19 9.02
C ASP A 75 2.70 -10.59 8.90
N TYR A 76 3.95 -10.73 9.32
CA TYR A 76 4.52 -12.02 9.63
C TYR A 76 3.74 -12.68 10.78
N GLY A 77 3.55 -14.00 10.71
CA GLY A 77 2.73 -14.74 11.67
C GLY A 77 1.23 -14.75 11.35
N THR A 78 0.82 -14.10 10.26
CA THR A 78 -0.50 -14.35 9.66
C THR A 78 -0.60 -15.82 9.27
N ALA A 79 -1.62 -16.52 9.78
CA ALA A 79 -1.75 -17.96 9.62
C ALA A 79 -1.79 -18.35 8.14
N ASP A 80 -0.92 -19.29 7.76
CA ASP A 80 -1.02 -19.98 6.48
C ASP A 80 -2.12 -21.05 6.58
N VAL A 81 -2.80 -21.31 5.46
CA VAL A 81 -3.90 -22.27 5.41
C VAL A 81 -3.50 -23.46 4.56
N SER A 82 -3.49 -24.64 5.17
CA SER A 82 -3.20 -25.89 4.47
C SER A 82 -4.50 -26.45 3.89
N ALA A 83 -4.85 -26.18 2.63
CA ALA A 83 -5.95 -26.90 1.99
C ALA A 83 -5.83 -27.03 0.46
N PRO A 84 -6.12 -28.22 -0.13
CA PRO A 84 -6.29 -28.42 -1.56
C PRO A 84 -7.61 -27.82 -2.06
N ALA A 85 -7.69 -27.59 -3.37
CA ALA A 85 -8.83 -26.95 -4.04
C ALA A 85 -10.19 -27.63 -3.76
N ASN A 86 -11.22 -26.80 -3.58
CA ASN A 86 -12.64 -27.09 -3.79
C ASN A 86 -13.43 -27.82 -2.67
N THR A 87 -13.46 -27.31 -1.44
CA THR A 87 -14.61 -27.59 -0.56
C THR A 87 -15.05 -26.34 0.21
N PHE A 88 -16.27 -25.90 -0.08
CA PHE A 88 -16.95 -24.78 0.56
C PHE A 88 -17.35 -25.14 2.00
N ASN A 89 -16.39 -25.07 2.91
CA ASN A 89 -16.65 -24.89 4.35
C ASN A 89 -15.37 -24.35 5.03
N GLY A 90 -15.19 -23.03 5.05
CA GLY A 90 -14.25 -22.38 5.98
C GLY A 90 -12.75 -22.71 5.89
N GLN A 91 -12.21 -23.20 4.77
CA GLN A 91 -10.76 -23.44 4.59
C GLN A 91 -10.21 -22.77 3.32
N PHE A 92 -10.29 -21.44 3.38
CA PHE A 92 -9.33 -20.42 2.94
C PHE A 92 -8.43 -20.55 1.70
N ALA A 93 -8.45 -21.53 0.79
CA ALA A 93 -7.70 -21.41 -0.47
C ALA A 93 -8.54 -20.71 -1.56
N GLY A 94 -8.01 -19.63 -2.14
CA GLY A 94 -8.62 -18.88 -3.23
C GLY A 94 -9.78 -17.96 -2.83
N LYS A 95 -9.90 -17.62 -1.55
CA LYS A 95 -10.95 -16.78 -0.95
C LYS A 95 -10.35 -15.66 -0.09
N TYR A 96 -11.11 -14.58 0.09
CA TYR A 96 -10.77 -13.46 0.97
C TYR A 96 -10.96 -13.80 2.46
N GLY A 97 -9.98 -13.45 3.30
CA GLY A 97 -9.96 -13.62 4.75
C GLY A 97 -10.13 -12.29 5.48
N GLU A 98 -11.36 -11.96 5.84
CA GLU A 98 -11.71 -10.65 6.42
C GLU A 98 -11.63 -10.60 7.95
N SER A 99 -11.69 -11.74 8.63
CA SER A 99 -11.50 -11.81 10.09
C SER A 99 -10.09 -11.33 10.49
N LEU A 100 -9.10 -11.52 9.62
CA LEU A 100 -7.73 -11.05 9.80
C LEU A 100 -7.58 -9.54 9.52
N ASN A 101 -8.61 -8.89 8.99
CA ASN A 101 -8.68 -7.43 8.88
C ASN A 101 -9.25 -6.77 10.15
N SER A 102 -9.41 -7.47 11.27
CA SER A 102 -9.77 -6.81 12.53
C SER A 102 -8.52 -6.22 13.21
N PRO A 103 -8.58 -5.02 13.80
CA PRO A 103 -7.51 -4.50 14.66
C PRO A 103 -7.16 -5.42 15.84
N SER A 104 -8.11 -6.27 16.26
CA SER A 104 -7.94 -7.23 17.35
C SER A 104 -7.41 -8.60 16.92
N SER A 105 -7.25 -8.85 15.62
CA SER A 105 -6.76 -10.14 15.11
C SER A 105 -5.23 -10.21 15.14
N VAL A 106 -4.73 -11.36 15.60
CA VAL A 106 -3.31 -11.70 15.50
C VAL A 106 -3.00 -11.98 14.02
N GLY A 107 -2.00 -11.30 13.45
CA GLY A 107 -1.72 -11.33 12.01
C GLY A 107 -2.77 -10.59 11.16
N GLY A 108 -2.59 -10.59 9.84
CA GLY A 108 -3.45 -9.94 8.84
C GLY A 108 -2.77 -8.84 8.04
N ILE A 109 -3.57 -7.92 7.49
CA ILE A 109 -3.08 -6.73 6.78
C ILE A 109 -2.23 -5.88 7.72
N TYR A 110 -1.09 -5.40 7.22
CA TYR A 110 -0.13 -4.64 8.00
C TYR A 110 -0.73 -3.33 8.55
N ARG A 111 -0.74 -3.18 9.87
CA ARG A 111 -1.30 -2.00 10.57
C ARG A 111 -0.34 -1.42 11.61
N GLY A 112 0.94 -1.77 11.48
CA GLY A 112 1.97 -1.43 12.43
C GLY A 112 2.13 -2.49 13.53
N PRO A 113 2.96 -2.21 14.53
CA PRO A 113 3.25 -3.13 15.62
C PRO A 113 1.97 -3.54 16.36
N LYS A 114 1.94 -4.77 16.91
CA LYS A 114 0.82 -5.28 17.72
C LYS A 114 1.33 -5.62 19.12
N GLY A 115 0.99 -4.79 20.12
CA GLY A 115 1.50 -4.91 21.49
C GLY A 115 0.80 -3.96 22.47
N THR A 116 0.95 -4.22 23.76
CA THR A 116 0.00 -3.85 24.81
C THR A 116 0.12 -2.43 25.39
N SER A 117 0.80 -1.49 24.73
CA SER A 117 0.78 -0.10 25.21
C SER A 117 0.84 0.95 24.12
N ALA A 118 -0.25 1.69 23.96
CA ALA A 118 -0.34 2.94 23.18
C ALA A 118 0.60 4.07 23.69
N THR A 119 1.39 3.80 24.73
CA THR A 119 2.43 4.67 25.27
C THR A 119 3.81 4.41 24.69
N ASP A 120 4.06 3.28 24.02
CA ASP A 120 5.38 3.04 23.44
C ASP A 120 5.57 3.93 22.20
N ASP A 121 6.74 4.57 22.14
CA ASP A 121 7.14 5.46 21.05
C ASP A 121 7.00 4.80 19.66
N ILE A 122 7.07 3.47 19.61
CA ILE A 122 6.92 2.67 18.39
C ILE A 122 5.49 2.75 17.84
N PHE A 123 4.44 2.63 18.66
CA PHE A 123 3.04 2.73 18.18
C PHE A 123 2.67 4.14 17.71
N ARG A 124 3.24 5.17 18.36
CA ARG A 124 3.02 6.57 17.96
C ARG A 124 3.70 6.90 16.64
N LYS A 125 4.83 6.26 16.36
CA LYS A 125 5.65 6.50 15.17
C LYS A 125 5.37 5.51 14.05
N ASN A 126 4.77 4.35 14.30
CA ASN A 126 4.44 3.36 13.28
C ASN A 126 2.97 2.94 13.41
N SER A 127 2.16 3.45 12.49
CA SER A 127 0.74 3.13 12.33
C SER A 127 0.48 2.21 11.13
N GLY A 128 1.52 1.65 10.52
CA GLY A 128 1.42 0.76 9.36
C GLY A 128 0.83 1.41 8.11
N LEU A 129 -0.13 0.72 7.47
CA LEU A 129 -0.79 1.26 6.27
C LEU A 129 -1.76 2.40 6.63
N SER A 130 -1.98 3.30 5.67
CA SER A 130 -2.99 4.35 5.86
C SER A 130 -4.37 3.72 6.11
N PRO A 131 -5.25 4.34 6.93
CA PRO A 131 -6.58 3.81 7.19
C PRO A 131 -7.38 3.60 5.90
N ASP A 132 -7.23 4.50 4.94
CA ASP A 132 -7.92 4.46 3.64
C ASP A 132 -7.49 3.26 2.80
N LEU A 133 -6.19 2.96 2.75
CA LEU A 133 -5.66 1.80 2.04
C LEU A 133 -6.01 0.49 2.78
N ALA A 134 -5.86 0.46 4.09
CA ALA A 134 -6.14 -0.74 4.89
C ALA A 134 -7.60 -1.21 4.79
N LYS A 135 -8.54 -0.29 4.58
CA LYS A 135 -9.97 -0.57 4.38
C LYS A 135 -10.31 -1.23 3.05
N VAL A 136 -9.53 -0.93 2.00
CA VAL A 136 -9.74 -1.52 0.67
C VAL A 136 -8.97 -2.83 0.47
N LEU A 137 -8.14 -3.23 1.44
CA LEU A 137 -7.36 -4.45 1.40
C LEU A 137 -8.01 -5.59 2.19
N CYS A 138 -7.73 -6.80 1.75
CA CYS A 138 -8.11 -8.04 2.42
C CYS A 138 -6.99 -9.07 2.29
N VAL A 139 -7.03 -10.07 3.17
CA VAL A 139 -6.14 -11.22 3.07
C VAL A 139 -6.67 -12.14 1.99
N TYR A 140 -5.79 -12.63 1.13
CA TYR A 140 -6.08 -13.61 0.10
C TYR A 140 -5.09 -14.75 0.18
N TYR A 141 -5.54 -15.95 -0.15
CA TYR A 141 -4.72 -17.14 -0.10
C TYR A 141 -4.65 -17.75 -1.50
N PRO A 142 -3.52 -17.66 -2.21
CA PRO A 142 -3.39 -18.19 -3.55
C PRO A 142 -3.37 -19.71 -3.55
N THR A 143 -3.91 -20.29 -4.61
CA THR A 143 -3.83 -21.72 -4.93
C THR A 143 -2.48 -22.08 -5.55
N ALA A 144 -2.18 -23.37 -5.67
CA ALA A 144 -0.92 -23.83 -6.25
C ALA A 144 -0.70 -23.36 -7.69
N ASP A 145 -1.74 -23.27 -8.50
CA ASP A 145 -1.62 -22.83 -9.90
C ASP A 145 -1.40 -21.32 -10.01
N GLU A 146 -1.97 -20.53 -9.10
CA GLU A 146 -1.70 -19.09 -9.04
C GLU A 146 -0.29 -18.77 -8.57
N ILE A 147 0.25 -19.58 -7.65
CA ILE A 147 1.65 -19.46 -7.25
C ILE A 147 2.57 -19.77 -8.42
N LYS A 148 2.27 -20.77 -9.26
CA LYS A 148 3.03 -21.01 -10.49
C LYS A 148 2.97 -19.79 -11.41
N ALA A 149 1.79 -19.19 -11.57
CA ALA A 149 1.62 -17.98 -12.36
C ALA A 149 2.46 -16.81 -11.82
N LEU A 150 2.47 -16.61 -10.50
CA LEU A 150 3.31 -15.59 -9.86
C LEU A 150 4.81 -15.86 -10.07
N LYS A 151 5.23 -17.11 -9.96
CA LYS A 151 6.62 -17.50 -10.23
C LYS A 151 7.02 -17.26 -11.69
N LEU A 152 6.11 -17.44 -12.65
CA LEU A 152 6.36 -17.10 -14.05
C LEU A 152 6.54 -15.58 -14.26
N LEU A 153 5.84 -14.75 -13.47
CA LEU A 153 6.05 -13.31 -13.43
C LEU A 153 7.36 -12.92 -12.69
N GLY A 154 7.98 -13.88 -12.00
CA GLY A 154 9.20 -13.71 -11.21
C GLY A 154 8.97 -13.60 -9.71
N LEU A 155 7.72 -13.49 -9.25
CA LEU A 155 7.39 -13.28 -7.84
C LEU A 155 7.45 -14.56 -7.02
N GLU A 156 8.68 -15.01 -6.79
CA GLU A 156 8.93 -16.15 -5.94
C GLU A 156 8.88 -15.79 -4.45
N ARG A 157 9.16 -14.55 -4.07
CA ARG A 157 9.37 -14.17 -2.67
C ARG A 157 8.71 -12.85 -2.33
N VAL A 158 8.34 -12.71 -1.06
CA VAL A 158 7.76 -11.48 -0.52
C VAL A 158 8.32 -11.16 0.85
N THR A 159 8.46 -9.87 1.12
CA THR A 159 8.85 -9.29 2.40
C THR A 159 7.59 -9.05 3.25
N ARG A 160 7.46 -9.78 4.36
CA ARG A 160 6.35 -9.62 5.32
C ARG A 160 6.78 -8.73 6.47
N ALA A 161 5.94 -7.79 6.86
CA ALA A 161 6.26 -6.89 7.96
C ALA A 161 6.30 -7.66 9.28
N TRP A 162 7.41 -7.56 10.01
CA TRP A 162 7.53 -8.10 11.35
C TRP A 162 7.02 -7.07 12.35
N THR A 163 6.01 -7.45 13.15
CA THR A 163 5.28 -6.53 14.04
C THR A 163 5.38 -6.87 15.52
N ASP A 164 6.13 -7.91 15.90
CA ASP A 164 6.35 -8.27 17.30
C ASP A 164 7.60 -7.58 17.87
N PRO A 165 7.44 -6.60 18.78
CA PRO A 165 8.58 -5.93 19.42
C PRO A 165 9.24 -6.76 20.54
N ALA A 166 8.68 -7.91 20.93
CA ALA A 166 9.13 -8.68 22.10
C ALA A 166 10.31 -9.62 21.81
N THR A 167 10.69 -9.79 20.55
CA THR A 167 11.83 -10.63 20.13
C THR A 167 12.93 -9.74 19.54
N SER A 168 14.15 -9.94 20.02
CA SER A 168 15.34 -9.24 19.51
C SER A 168 15.59 -9.63 18.04
N PRO A 169 16.05 -8.71 17.17
CA PRO A 169 16.44 -9.05 15.79
C PRO A 169 17.63 -10.01 15.74
N ASP A 170 18.38 -10.09 16.85
CA ASP A 170 19.53 -10.97 17.03
C ASP A 170 19.11 -12.39 17.45
N ASP A 171 17.81 -12.65 17.64
CA ASP A 171 17.33 -14.00 17.83
C ASP A 171 17.45 -14.78 16.52
N SER A 172 18.38 -15.74 16.50
CA SER A 172 18.58 -16.70 15.40
C SER A 172 17.32 -17.47 14.98
N SER A 173 16.26 -17.46 15.81
CA SER A 173 14.96 -18.02 15.49
C SER A 173 14.15 -17.20 14.48
N VAL A 174 14.55 -15.94 14.22
CA VAL A 174 13.84 -15.01 13.35
C VAL A 174 14.68 -14.70 12.10
N ARG A 175 14.76 -15.68 11.20
CA ARG A 175 15.40 -15.53 9.88
C ARG A 175 14.39 -15.65 8.77
N GLY A 176 14.63 -14.93 7.67
CA GLY A 176 13.98 -15.20 6.39
C GLY A 176 14.17 -16.64 5.95
N GLU A 177 13.30 -17.13 5.06
CA GLU A 177 13.45 -18.46 4.48
C GLU A 177 14.73 -18.58 3.60
N ASP A 178 15.39 -17.46 3.26
CA ASP A 178 16.75 -17.39 2.67
C ASP A 178 17.87 -17.41 3.70
N GLY A 179 17.54 -17.36 4.99
CA GLY A 179 18.51 -17.11 6.04
C GLY A 179 18.93 -15.65 6.17
N SER A 180 18.27 -14.70 5.48
CA SER A 180 18.52 -13.28 5.70
C SER A 180 18.05 -12.86 7.09
N TYR A 181 18.74 -11.90 7.69
CA TYR A 181 18.32 -11.34 8.98
C TYR A 181 17.15 -10.39 8.81
N VAL A 182 16.36 -10.27 9.87
CA VAL A 182 15.42 -9.16 10.04
C VAL A 182 16.23 -7.90 10.31
N MET A 183 16.35 -7.03 9.31
CA MET A 183 16.97 -5.74 9.50
C MET A 183 16.06 -4.88 10.39
N LEU A 184 16.44 -4.65 11.65
CA LEU A 184 15.85 -3.60 12.47
C LEU A 184 16.58 -2.29 12.20
N GLU A 185 16.30 -1.66 11.06
CA GLU A 185 16.46 -0.22 11.00
C GLU A 185 15.23 0.41 11.65
N ASN A 186 15.24 0.45 12.99
CA ASN A 186 14.24 1.11 13.83
C ASN A 186 12.79 0.86 13.36
N GLY A 187 12.08 -0.10 13.99
CA GLY A 187 10.64 -0.37 13.78
C GLY A 187 9.67 0.82 13.96
N MET A 188 10.20 2.04 14.06
CA MET A 188 9.56 3.34 13.99
C MET A 188 9.16 3.80 12.58
N ASP A 189 9.87 3.50 11.47
CA ASP A 189 9.39 3.89 10.11
C ASP A 189 8.72 2.69 9.43
N PRO A 190 7.41 2.74 9.12
CA PRO A 190 6.73 1.64 8.44
C PRO A 190 7.32 1.33 7.05
N SER A 191 7.84 2.32 6.33
CA SER A 191 8.42 2.15 4.98
C SER A 191 9.78 1.43 4.98
N ALA A 192 10.47 1.41 6.13
CA ALA A 192 11.76 0.75 6.34
C ALA A 192 11.69 -0.31 7.44
N SER A 193 10.48 -0.66 7.87
CA SER A 193 10.28 -1.56 9.00
C SER A 193 10.83 -2.95 8.71
N SER A 194 11.27 -3.62 9.78
CA SER A 194 11.74 -5.01 9.75
C SER A 194 10.82 -5.89 8.94
N ALA A 195 11.38 -6.57 7.94
CA ALA A 195 10.64 -7.52 7.13
C ALA A 195 11.34 -8.88 7.10
N ILE A 196 10.53 -9.94 7.05
CA ILE A 196 10.99 -11.32 6.83
C ILE A 196 10.72 -11.69 5.39
N ILE A 197 11.75 -12.18 4.71
CA ILE A 197 11.61 -12.73 3.37
C ILE A 197 11.02 -14.13 3.48
N THR A 198 9.87 -14.32 2.84
CA THR A 198 9.15 -15.59 2.76
C THR A 198 8.92 -15.94 1.30
N SER A 199 8.98 -17.23 0.96
CA SER A 199 8.59 -17.70 -0.37
C SER A 199 7.07 -17.64 -0.54
N ASN A 200 6.62 -17.37 -1.76
CA ASN A 200 5.24 -17.49 -2.15
C ASN A 200 4.92 -18.99 -2.35
N VAL A 201 4.06 -19.53 -1.49
CA VAL A 201 3.58 -20.92 -1.53
C VAL A 201 2.05 -20.96 -1.50
N ALA A 202 1.48 -22.08 -1.93
CA ALA A 202 0.04 -22.24 -1.94
C ALA A 202 -0.52 -22.13 -0.51
N GLY A 203 -1.64 -21.42 -0.34
CA GLY A 203 -2.27 -21.22 0.96
C GLY A 203 -1.56 -20.22 1.87
N ARG A 204 -0.55 -19.52 1.37
CA ARG A 204 0.14 -18.48 2.14
C ARG A 204 -0.50 -17.12 1.96
N ALA A 205 -0.79 -16.43 3.06
CA ALA A 205 -1.55 -15.17 3.05
C ALA A 205 -0.86 -14.05 2.26
N LEU A 206 -1.56 -13.40 1.33
CA LEU A 206 -1.15 -12.23 0.55
C LEU A 206 -2.19 -11.12 0.65
N ALA A 207 -1.79 -9.85 0.53
CA ALA A 207 -2.76 -8.76 0.45
C ALA A 207 -3.43 -8.71 -0.93
N ALA A 208 -4.73 -8.46 -0.97
CA ALA A 208 -5.51 -8.28 -2.18
C ALA A 208 -6.54 -7.16 -2.02
N ILE A 209 -6.99 -6.60 -3.14
CA ILE A 209 -8.06 -5.59 -3.14
C ILE A 209 -9.40 -6.28 -2.86
N ASN A 210 -10.07 -5.81 -1.82
CA ASN A 210 -11.37 -6.31 -1.42
C ASN A 210 -12.46 -5.80 -2.37
N ILE A 211 -13.24 -6.75 -2.89
CA ILE A 211 -14.46 -6.51 -3.69
C ILE A 211 -15.69 -7.15 -3.04
N ALA A 212 -15.52 -7.82 -1.90
CA ALA A 212 -16.57 -8.54 -1.20
C ALA A 212 -16.85 -7.92 0.19
N PHE A 213 -17.98 -8.29 0.77
CA PHE A 213 -18.48 -7.75 2.03
C PHE A 213 -17.81 -8.40 3.26
N GLY A 214 -17.11 -7.58 4.05
CA GLY A 214 -16.96 -7.77 5.50
C GLY A 214 -15.88 -6.88 6.11
N HIS A 215 -16.04 -6.31 7.30
CA HIS A 215 -16.76 -6.71 8.50
C HIS A 215 -17.42 -5.48 9.17
N SER A 216 -18.33 -5.68 10.15
CA SER A 216 -18.78 -4.81 11.27
C SER A 216 -18.76 -3.25 11.21
N ALA A 217 -18.64 -2.62 10.07
CA ALA A 217 -18.80 -1.17 9.96
C ALA A 217 -20.30 -0.82 9.89
N THR A 218 -20.67 0.43 10.20
CA THR A 218 -22.04 0.88 9.96
C THR A 218 -22.40 0.68 8.48
N GLU A 219 -23.68 0.48 8.13
CA GLU A 219 -24.08 0.22 6.74
C GLU A 219 -23.57 1.28 5.74
N ILE A 220 -23.33 2.50 6.22
CA ILE A 220 -22.81 3.63 5.44
C ILE A 220 -21.33 3.46 5.08
N GLU A 221 -20.51 3.04 6.03
CA GLU A 221 -19.06 2.84 5.83
C GLU A 221 -18.80 1.68 4.86
N LYS A 222 -19.59 0.60 4.97
CA LYS A 222 -19.52 -0.54 4.04
C LYS A 222 -19.77 -0.14 2.59
N ARG A 223 -20.73 0.77 2.34
CA ARG A 223 -21.05 1.27 0.99
C ARG A 223 -19.91 2.10 0.39
N SER A 224 -19.20 2.88 1.18
CA SER A 224 -18.11 3.74 0.68
C SER A 224 -16.86 2.93 0.31
N GLU A 225 -16.47 2.01 1.20
CA GLU A 225 -15.27 1.18 1.03
C GLU A 225 -15.42 0.19 -0.14
N TYR A 226 -16.59 -0.45 -0.26
CA TYR A 226 -16.93 -1.31 -1.39
C TYR A 226 -16.84 -0.57 -2.73
N LYS A 227 -17.42 0.64 -2.80
CA LYS A 227 -17.39 1.46 -4.01
C LYS A 227 -15.96 1.82 -4.41
N ARG A 228 -15.03 1.93 -3.46
CA ARG A 228 -13.60 2.18 -3.76
C ARG A 228 -12.93 0.93 -4.33
N GLY A 229 -13.11 -0.24 -3.71
CA GLY A 229 -12.56 -1.51 -4.20
C GLY A 229 -13.02 -1.82 -5.64
N VAL A 230 -14.33 -1.72 -5.91
CA VAL A 230 -14.88 -1.93 -7.25
C VAL A 230 -14.34 -0.93 -8.27
N ARG A 231 -14.21 0.36 -7.90
CA ARG A 231 -13.59 1.36 -8.78
C ARG A 231 -12.15 1.02 -9.12
N ILE A 232 -11.37 0.53 -8.17
CA ILE A 232 -9.99 0.08 -8.43
C ILE A 232 -10.00 -1.02 -9.51
N TYR A 233 -10.86 -2.03 -9.37
CA TYR A 233 -11.01 -3.08 -10.39
C TYR A 233 -11.40 -2.51 -11.76
N GLN A 234 -12.44 -1.68 -11.83
CA GLN A 234 -12.88 -1.02 -13.06
C GLN A 234 -11.76 -0.23 -13.74
N GLU A 235 -10.96 0.48 -12.95
CA GLU A 235 -9.85 1.26 -13.46
C GLU A 235 -8.67 0.42 -13.94
N MET A 236 -8.47 -0.76 -13.35
CA MET A 236 -7.50 -1.75 -13.85
C MET A 236 -8.03 -2.50 -15.08
N GLY A 237 -9.23 -2.20 -15.58
CA GLY A 237 -9.80 -2.79 -16.80
C GLY A 237 -10.65 -4.03 -16.57
N ALA A 238 -11.09 -4.28 -15.34
CA ALA A 238 -12.08 -5.32 -15.05
C ALA A 238 -13.51 -4.80 -15.23
N ASP A 239 -14.39 -5.60 -15.85
CA ASP A 239 -15.81 -5.27 -15.96
C ASP A 239 -16.55 -5.76 -14.71
N VAL A 240 -16.57 -4.92 -13.67
CA VAL A 240 -17.30 -5.17 -12.41
C VAL A 240 -18.44 -4.18 -12.29
N THR A 241 -19.68 -4.68 -12.14
CA THR A 241 -20.86 -3.84 -11.94
C THR A 241 -21.21 -3.71 -10.46
N ILE A 242 -21.63 -2.51 -10.04
CA ILE A 242 -22.16 -2.25 -8.69
C ILE A 242 -23.68 -2.46 -8.74
N THR A 243 -24.20 -3.56 -8.19
CA THR A 243 -25.66 -3.75 -8.00
C THR A 243 -26.09 -3.17 -6.64
N ASP A 244 -26.93 -2.14 -6.62
CA ASP A 244 -27.29 -1.38 -5.41
C ASP A 244 -28.08 -2.18 -4.33
N GLU A 245 -28.39 -3.46 -4.55
CA GLU A 245 -29.13 -4.27 -3.59
C GLU A 245 -28.21 -4.82 -2.49
N ILE A 246 -28.44 -4.38 -1.26
CA ILE A 246 -27.71 -4.77 -0.03
C ILE A 246 -27.60 -6.30 0.16
N ASN A 247 -28.51 -7.07 -0.46
CA ASN A 247 -28.57 -8.54 -0.39
C ASN A 247 -28.20 -9.26 -1.70
N ASN A 248 -27.95 -8.53 -2.79
CA ASN A 248 -27.62 -9.06 -4.11
C ASN A 248 -26.50 -8.21 -4.77
N TYR A 249 -25.53 -7.75 -4.00
CA TYR A 249 -24.18 -7.84 -4.52
C TYR A 249 -23.97 -9.33 -4.69
N SER A 250 -23.90 -9.83 -5.92
CA SER A 250 -23.33 -11.15 -6.09
C SER A 250 -22.05 -11.12 -5.26
N GLU A 251 -21.95 -11.93 -4.19
CA GLU A 251 -20.63 -12.49 -3.89
C GLU A 251 -20.13 -12.87 -5.26
N PRO A 252 -19.01 -12.34 -5.74
CA PRO A 252 -18.63 -12.59 -7.10
C PRO A 252 -18.33 -14.10 -7.16
N SER A 253 -19.36 -14.89 -7.48
CA SER A 253 -19.30 -16.13 -8.22
C SER A 253 -18.45 -15.90 -9.47
N ASP A 254 -18.35 -14.63 -9.88
CA ASP A 254 -17.56 -14.07 -10.97
C ASP A 254 -16.18 -13.53 -10.57
N ALA A 255 -15.69 -13.67 -9.32
CA ALA A 255 -14.28 -13.32 -9.00
C ALA A 255 -13.32 -14.27 -9.73
N GLN A 256 -13.82 -15.44 -10.12
CA GLN A 256 -13.14 -16.32 -11.06
C GLN A 256 -13.07 -15.74 -12.48
N SER A 257 -14.04 -14.94 -12.91
CA SER A 257 -14.12 -14.33 -14.24
C SER A 257 -13.29 -13.04 -14.34
N VAL A 258 -13.26 -12.25 -13.27
CA VAL A 258 -12.61 -10.93 -13.23
C VAL A 258 -11.13 -11.01 -12.82
N GLY A 259 -10.73 -12.11 -12.18
CA GLY A 259 -9.41 -12.28 -11.59
C GLY A 259 -9.26 -11.54 -10.26
N VAL A 260 -8.21 -11.89 -9.50
CA VAL A 260 -7.92 -11.31 -8.18
C VAL A 260 -6.80 -10.29 -8.29
N LEU A 261 -7.00 -9.08 -7.80
CA LEU A 261 -5.94 -8.06 -7.70
C LEU A 261 -5.17 -8.21 -6.39
N LEU A 262 -3.99 -8.81 -6.47
CA LEU A 262 -3.02 -8.82 -5.38
C LEU A 262 -2.35 -7.46 -5.26
N ALA A 263 -2.07 -7.05 -4.03
CA ALA A 263 -1.46 -5.77 -3.69
C ALA A 263 -0.08 -6.01 -3.06
N PHE A 264 0.95 -5.43 -3.64
CA PHE A 264 2.33 -5.52 -3.16
C PHE A 264 2.92 -4.14 -2.98
N GLY A 265 3.60 -3.90 -1.86
CA GLY A 265 4.30 -2.64 -1.64
C GLY A 265 5.62 -2.58 -2.42
N LEU A 266 5.95 -1.41 -2.93
CA LEU A 266 7.23 -1.12 -3.57
C LEU A 266 8.24 -0.63 -2.52
N GLY A 267 8.68 -1.52 -1.63
CA GLY A 267 9.69 -1.24 -0.61
C GLY A 267 11.12 -1.21 -1.13
N GLU A 268 12.05 -0.78 -0.29
CA GLU A 268 13.49 -0.72 -0.61
C GLU A 268 14.10 -2.09 -0.91
N SER A 269 13.57 -3.14 -0.28
CA SER A 269 13.97 -4.52 -0.54
C SER A 269 13.39 -5.11 -1.84
N SER A 270 12.61 -4.34 -2.60
CA SER A 270 12.01 -4.79 -3.85
C SER A 270 13.06 -4.97 -4.94
N SER A 271 12.97 -6.08 -5.67
CA SER A 271 13.91 -6.48 -6.74
C SER A 271 14.08 -5.45 -7.87
N ILE A 272 13.04 -4.66 -8.16
CA ILE A 272 13.08 -3.60 -9.17
C ILE A 272 13.89 -2.37 -8.73
N ILE A 273 14.10 -2.19 -7.42
CA ILE A 273 14.81 -1.03 -6.88
C ILE A 273 16.32 -1.25 -7.03
N GLY A 274 17.02 -0.26 -7.59
CA GLY A 274 18.48 -0.31 -7.79
C GLY A 274 18.94 -1.27 -8.89
N SER A 275 18.03 -1.92 -9.63
CA SER A 275 18.40 -2.81 -10.73
C SER A 275 18.93 -2.01 -11.94
N SER A 276 20.08 -2.42 -12.46
CA SER A 276 20.75 -1.77 -13.60
C SER A 276 20.01 -1.96 -14.93
N ASN A 277 19.13 -2.96 -15.03
CA ASN A 277 18.45 -3.33 -16.27
C ASN A 277 17.00 -2.83 -16.28
N GLY A 278 16.81 -1.51 -16.27
CA GLY A 278 15.47 -0.92 -16.37
C GLY A 278 14.69 -0.87 -15.05
N GLY A 279 15.38 -1.03 -13.91
CA GLY A 279 14.81 -0.83 -12.59
C GLY A 279 14.60 0.65 -12.22
N ILE A 280 14.06 0.88 -11.03
CA ILE A 280 13.86 2.22 -10.46
C ILE A 280 15.03 2.53 -9.53
N ALA A 281 15.69 3.67 -9.70
CA ALA A 281 16.90 4.00 -8.95
C ALA A 281 16.70 4.14 -7.43
N THR A 282 15.52 4.60 -7.00
CA THR A 282 15.22 4.83 -5.58
C THR A 282 13.72 4.65 -5.33
N VAL A 283 13.36 4.17 -4.15
CA VAL A 283 11.96 3.96 -3.78
C VAL A 283 11.17 5.26 -3.89
N PRO A 284 10.10 5.31 -4.69
CA PRO A 284 9.23 6.46 -4.73
C PRO A 284 8.34 6.48 -3.48
N THR A 285 8.33 7.60 -2.77
CA THR A 285 7.51 7.80 -1.58
C THR A 285 6.53 8.96 -1.75
N CYS A 286 5.34 8.82 -1.18
CA CYS A 286 4.37 9.92 -1.12
C CYS A 286 4.68 10.86 0.06
N GLU A 287 4.91 12.15 -0.23
CA GLU A 287 5.19 13.17 0.80
C GLU A 287 3.93 13.64 1.55
N PHE A 288 2.74 13.34 1.04
CA PHE A 288 1.48 13.77 1.65
C PHE A 288 1.16 13.00 2.94
N LEU A 289 1.62 11.74 3.01
CA LEU A 289 1.35 10.88 4.12
C LEU A 289 2.42 11.08 5.20
N ASP A 290 1.98 11.20 6.45
CA ASP A 290 2.86 11.34 7.60
C ASP A 290 3.85 10.17 7.69
N LYS A 291 5.04 10.43 8.26
CA LYS A 291 6.11 9.42 8.36
C LYS A 291 5.69 8.18 9.14
N LYS A 292 4.63 8.31 9.93
CA LYS A 292 4.06 7.21 10.70
C LYS A 292 3.31 6.16 9.90
N TYR A 293 3.05 6.39 8.63
CA TYR A 293 2.41 5.41 7.77
C TYR A 293 3.37 4.94 6.66
N TYR A 294 3.07 3.78 6.08
CA TYR A 294 3.75 3.25 4.91
C TYR A 294 3.50 4.17 3.72
N ARG A 295 4.57 4.78 3.17
CA ARG A 295 4.50 5.83 2.15
C ARG A 295 4.85 5.36 0.74
N ASN A 296 5.15 4.07 0.56
CA ASN A 296 5.59 3.56 -0.73
C ASN A 296 4.38 3.17 -1.59
N TYR A 297 4.53 3.29 -2.90
CA TYR A 297 3.46 2.95 -3.85
C TYR A 297 3.16 1.45 -3.84
N ILE A 298 1.93 1.10 -4.21
CA ILE A 298 1.42 -0.27 -4.20
C ILE A 298 1.32 -0.75 -5.64
N LEU A 299 1.99 -1.84 -5.99
CA LEU A 299 1.84 -2.53 -7.26
C LEU A 299 0.64 -3.48 -7.17
N LEU A 300 -0.19 -3.47 -8.22
CA LEU A 300 -1.31 -4.38 -8.38
C LEU A 300 -1.00 -5.44 -9.42
N ILE A 301 -1.24 -6.69 -9.06
CA ILE A 301 -1.00 -7.84 -9.93
C ILE A 301 -2.30 -8.62 -10.03
N ARG A 302 -2.80 -8.77 -11.24
CA ARG A 302 -4.01 -9.54 -11.50
C ARG A 302 -3.66 -11.01 -11.66
N LEU A 303 -4.33 -11.84 -10.88
CA LEU A 303 -4.39 -13.29 -11.05
C LEU A 303 -5.66 -13.66 -11.79
N ASN A 304 -5.52 -14.11 -13.03
CA ASN A 304 -6.64 -14.59 -13.82
C ASN A 304 -6.78 -16.11 -13.67
N ARG A 305 -8.02 -16.56 -13.44
CA ARG A 305 -8.36 -17.97 -13.38
C ARG A 305 -9.15 -18.36 -14.64
N PRO A 306 -8.92 -19.56 -15.19
CA PRO A 306 -9.78 -20.08 -16.24
C PRO A 306 -11.17 -20.40 -15.67
N ALA A 307 -12.23 -19.89 -16.31
CA ALA A 307 -13.62 -20.03 -15.87
C ALA A 307 -14.13 -21.49 -15.78
N SER A 308 -13.47 -22.44 -16.44
CA SER A 308 -13.89 -23.84 -16.52
C SER A 308 -13.13 -24.78 -15.58
N GLY A 309 -12.22 -24.27 -14.74
CA GLY A 309 -11.35 -25.11 -13.88
C GLY A 309 -10.29 -25.92 -14.65
N TYR A 310 -10.28 -25.84 -15.98
CA TYR A 310 -9.28 -26.40 -16.86
C TYR A 310 -8.52 -25.27 -17.56
N GLY A 311 -7.30 -25.00 -17.11
CA GLY A 311 -6.42 -23.98 -17.69
C GLY A 311 -5.32 -23.58 -16.72
N THR A 312 -4.30 -22.88 -17.20
CA THR A 312 -3.21 -22.36 -16.37
C THR A 312 -3.60 -20.98 -15.87
N ALA A 313 -3.52 -20.74 -14.56
CA ALA A 313 -3.69 -19.39 -14.02
C ALA A 313 -2.61 -18.47 -14.62
N THR A 314 -2.93 -17.21 -14.85
CA THR A 314 -1.96 -16.21 -15.35
C THR A 314 -1.85 -15.06 -14.37
N ALA A 315 -0.65 -14.51 -14.25
CA ALA A 315 -0.36 -13.34 -13.44
C ALA A 315 0.12 -12.22 -14.36
N GLU A 316 -0.50 -11.05 -14.26
CA GLU A 316 -0.13 -9.88 -15.05
C GLU A 316 -0.07 -8.63 -14.17
N PHE A 317 0.81 -7.71 -14.52
CA PHE A 317 0.82 -6.39 -13.89
C PHE A 317 -0.42 -5.61 -14.30
N ALA A 318 -1.21 -5.15 -13.33
CA ALA A 318 -2.47 -4.47 -13.56
C ALA A 318 -2.35 -2.95 -13.41
N GLY A 319 -1.52 -2.47 -12.48
CA GLY A 319 -1.31 -1.04 -12.28
C GLY A 319 -0.73 -0.68 -10.91
N VAL A 320 -0.86 0.60 -10.53
CA VAL A 320 -0.25 1.16 -9.31
C VAL A 320 -1.28 1.97 -8.53
N LEU A 321 -1.28 1.81 -7.20
CA LEU A 321 -1.99 2.67 -6.27
C LEU A 321 -1.02 3.55 -5.48
N ASP A 322 -1.51 4.71 -5.06
CA ASP A 322 -0.80 5.52 -4.07
C ASP A 322 -0.95 4.89 -2.67
N PRO A 323 -0.17 5.36 -1.68
CA PRO A 323 -0.26 4.86 -0.30
C PRO A 323 -1.60 5.12 0.40
N LEU A 324 -2.50 5.90 -0.21
CA LEU A 324 -3.87 6.16 0.26
C LEU A 324 -4.90 5.22 -0.40
N GLY A 325 -4.47 4.34 -1.31
CA GLY A 325 -5.33 3.44 -2.06
C GLY A 325 -6.07 4.10 -3.23
N ASN A 326 -5.56 5.23 -3.73
CA ASN A 326 -6.11 5.92 -4.89
C ASN A 326 -5.39 5.52 -6.17
N THR A 327 -6.18 5.41 -7.23
CA THR A 327 -5.73 5.24 -8.59
C THR A 327 -5.36 6.57 -9.25
N ILE A 328 -4.71 6.52 -10.41
CA ILE A 328 -4.35 7.71 -11.20
C ILE A 328 -5.60 8.54 -11.56
N LYS A 329 -6.73 7.91 -11.91
CA LYS A 329 -7.93 8.67 -12.29
C LYS A 329 -8.56 9.32 -11.08
N PHE A 330 -8.63 8.63 -9.94
CA PHE A 330 -9.15 9.22 -8.70
C PHE A 330 -8.29 10.41 -8.24
N ALA A 331 -6.97 10.30 -8.37
CA ALA A 331 -6.04 11.38 -8.07
C ALA A 331 -6.26 12.60 -8.99
N LYS A 332 -6.61 12.39 -10.28
CA LYS A 332 -6.94 13.47 -11.23
C LYS A 332 -8.28 14.13 -10.96
N PHE A 333 -9.35 13.37 -10.71
CA PHE A 333 -10.69 13.91 -10.48
C PHE A 333 -10.86 14.64 -9.13
N SER A 334 -9.99 14.40 -8.15
CA SER A 334 -10.01 15.09 -6.86
C SER A 334 -9.28 16.45 -6.85
N ILE A 335 -8.79 16.92 -8.01
CA ILE A 335 -8.00 18.16 -8.16
C ILE A 335 -8.86 19.33 -8.68
N ASP A 336 -9.93 19.01 -9.40
CA ASP A 336 -10.93 19.93 -9.94
C ASP A 336 -12.01 20.23 -8.90
#